data_AF-A0A527Z8W0-F1
#
_entry.id   AF-A0A527Z8W0-F1
#
_cell.length_a   1.000
_cell.length_b   1.000
_cell.length_c   1.000
_cell.angle_alpha   90.00
_cell.angle_beta   90.00
_cell.angle_gamma   90.00
#
_symmetry.space_group_name_H-M   'P 1'
#
loop_
_entity.id
_entity.type
_entity.pdbx_description
1 polymer ?
#
loop_
_entity_poly.entity_id
_entity_poly.type
_entity_poly.pdbx_seq_one_letter_code
_entity_poly.pdbx_strand_id
1 'polypeptide(L)'
;PKPIGQWFPVRLHHAAAEVGARVVLLSDEPVRPGGVAKVQLVLDNPIAAAAGDPYVVRDTSAQRTIGGGRLIDLRAPSRKRRTPDRLIQIEAYAVPDPEAAVTALLDTPPHYLDLGSFARDRALGSDETQRLVDSLGLVCIPVRKTLFVLSPACWMQFRLGLAANLKTFHADNPDLPGIGMERLRLQLDPRL
;
A
#
# COMPACT_ATOMS: atom_id res chain seq x y z
N PRO A 1 -24.12 -7.08 -22.50
CA PRO A 1 -23.12 -7.42 -21.44
C PRO A 1 -23.59 -6.90 -20.06
N LYS A 2 -23.41 -7.68 -18.99
CA LYS A 2 -23.87 -7.31 -17.63
C LYS A 2 -22.80 -6.50 -16.89
N PRO A 3 -23.17 -5.49 -16.08
CA PRO A 3 -22.25 -4.82 -15.17
C PRO A 3 -21.66 -5.77 -14.13
N ILE A 4 -20.45 -5.46 -13.66
CA ILE A 4 -19.77 -6.20 -12.58
C ILE A 4 -20.13 -5.55 -11.24
N GLY A 5 -20.79 -6.31 -10.37
CA GLY A 5 -21.19 -5.89 -9.04
C GLY A 5 -20.18 -6.25 -7.94
N GLN A 6 -20.57 -5.98 -6.69
CA GLN A 6 -19.83 -6.44 -5.52
C GLN A 6 -19.82 -7.98 -5.43
N TRP A 7 -18.68 -8.54 -4.99
CA TRP A 7 -18.47 -9.98 -4.83
C TRP A 7 -18.78 -10.81 -6.09
N PHE A 8 -18.59 -10.22 -7.28
CA PHE A 8 -18.91 -10.89 -8.54
C PHE A 8 -17.91 -12.04 -8.80
N PRO A 9 -18.37 -13.29 -8.98
CA PRO A 9 -17.49 -14.44 -9.15
C PRO A 9 -16.90 -14.49 -10.55
N VAL A 10 -15.60 -14.74 -10.62
CA VAL A 10 -14.83 -14.76 -11.85
C VAL A 10 -13.74 -15.82 -11.81
N ARG A 11 -13.15 -16.08 -12.96
CA ARG A 11 -11.92 -16.88 -13.09
C ARG A 11 -10.78 -15.97 -13.50
N LEU A 12 -9.75 -15.90 -12.66
CA LEU A 12 -8.55 -15.13 -12.90
C LEU A 12 -7.54 -16.00 -13.65
N HIS A 13 -7.00 -15.44 -14.73
CA HIS A 13 -5.87 -15.99 -15.46
C HIS A 13 -4.70 -15.02 -15.34
N HIS A 14 -3.59 -15.49 -14.80
CA HIS A 14 -2.34 -14.75 -14.66
C HIS A 14 -1.18 -15.71 -14.87
N ALA A 15 -0.25 -15.36 -15.77
CA ALA A 15 0.84 -16.23 -16.21
C ALA A 15 0.34 -17.67 -16.51
N ALA A 16 0.88 -18.68 -15.83
CA ALA A 16 0.48 -20.09 -15.94
C ALA A 16 -0.58 -20.52 -14.92
N ALA A 17 -1.14 -19.58 -14.13
CA ALA A 17 -2.12 -19.85 -13.10
C ALA A 17 -3.55 -19.54 -13.56
N GLU A 18 -4.47 -20.42 -13.19
CA GLU A 18 -5.91 -20.24 -13.31
C GLU A 18 -6.53 -20.47 -11.93
N VAL A 19 -7.22 -19.45 -11.40
CA VAL A 19 -7.78 -19.51 -10.05
C VAL A 19 -9.16 -18.86 -9.98
N GLY A 20 -10.04 -19.43 -9.16
CA GLY A 20 -11.30 -18.79 -8.81
C GLY A 20 -11.05 -17.49 -8.03
N ALA A 21 -11.81 -16.45 -8.35
CA ALA A 21 -11.69 -15.16 -7.69
C ALA A 21 -13.04 -14.46 -7.56
N ARG A 22 -13.11 -13.48 -6.68
CA ARG A 22 -14.26 -12.59 -6.56
C ARG A 22 -13.82 -11.14 -6.70
N VAL A 23 -14.53 -10.41 -7.54
CA VAL A 23 -14.31 -8.97 -7.73
C VAL A 23 -15.01 -8.20 -6.62
N VAL A 24 -14.25 -7.38 -5.92
CA VAL A 24 -14.72 -6.52 -4.85
C VAL A 24 -14.52 -5.07 -5.28
N LEU A 25 -15.60 -4.29 -5.33
CA LEU A 25 -15.51 -2.90 -5.79
C LEU A 25 -15.03 -2.00 -4.66
N LEU A 26 -14.21 -1.02 -5.02
CA LEU A 26 -13.74 0.04 -4.13
C LEU A 26 -14.67 1.28 -4.14
N SER A 27 -15.63 1.31 -5.06
CA SER A 27 -16.74 2.27 -5.15
C SER A 27 -18.09 1.60 -4.86
N ASP A 28 -19.13 2.41 -4.69
CA ASP A 28 -20.52 1.92 -4.57
C ASP A 28 -21.13 1.56 -5.94
N GLU A 29 -20.59 2.11 -7.02
CA GLU A 29 -21.13 1.91 -8.37
C GLU A 29 -20.59 0.63 -9.02
N PRO A 30 -21.47 -0.20 -9.63
CA PRO A 30 -21.05 -1.31 -10.46
C PRO A 30 -20.19 -0.87 -11.66
N VAL A 31 -19.22 -1.70 -12.03
CA VAL A 31 -18.41 -1.43 -13.23
C VAL A 31 -19.24 -1.77 -14.46
N ARG A 32 -19.58 -0.74 -15.24
CA ARG A 32 -20.32 -0.91 -16.50
C ARG A 32 -19.45 -1.61 -17.55
N PRO A 33 -20.04 -2.33 -18.51
CA PRO A 33 -19.29 -2.88 -19.64
C PRO A 33 -18.46 -1.79 -20.35
N GLY A 34 -17.17 -2.07 -20.59
CA GLY A 34 -16.23 -1.11 -21.17
C GLY A 34 -15.67 -0.07 -20.17
N GLY A 35 -16.15 -0.08 -18.92
CA GLY A 35 -15.63 0.77 -17.86
C GLY A 35 -14.29 0.29 -17.32
N VAL A 36 -13.57 1.22 -16.69
CA VAL A 36 -12.32 0.97 -15.97
C VAL A 36 -12.54 1.36 -14.51
N ALA A 37 -12.12 0.48 -13.59
CA ALA A 37 -12.20 0.75 -12.17
C ALA A 37 -11.08 0.02 -11.42
N LYS A 38 -10.64 0.60 -10.30
CA LYS A 38 -9.82 -0.10 -9.32
C LYS A 38 -10.70 -1.03 -8.51
N VAL A 39 -10.34 -2.31 -8.49
CA VAL A 39 -11.06 -3.36 -7.77
C VAL A 39 -10.07 -4.18 -6.98
N GLN A 40 -10.56 -4.86 -5.94
CA GLN A 40 -9.80 -5.87 -5.23
C GLN A 40 -10.23 -7.25 -5.73
N LEU A 41 -9.27 -8.10 -6.08
CA LEU A 41 -9.52 -9.50 -6.40
C LEU A 41 -9.26 -10.34 -5.16
N VAL A 42 -10.30 -11.02 -4.66
CA VAL A 42 -10.16 -11.99 -3.57
C VAL A 42 -10.05 -13.37 -4.20
N LEU A 43 -8.87 -13.98 -4.09
CA LEU A 43 -8.56 -15.26 -4.74
C LEU A 43 -8.92 -16.43 -3.82
N ASP A 44 -9.38 -17.52 -4.41
CA ASP A 44 -9.64 -18.77 -3.68
C ASP A 44 -8.34 -19.48 -3.28
N ASN A 45 -7.26 -19.31 -4.07
CA ASN A 45 -5.93 -19.83 -3.78
C ASN A 45 -4.85 -18.74 -4.04
N PRO A 46 -3.72 -18.76 -3.30
CA PRO A 46 -2.62 -17.84 -3.55
C PRO A 46 -1.95 -18.10 -4.91
N ILE A 47 -1.45 -17.03 -5.53
CA ILE A 47 -0.69 -17.08 -6.79
C ILE A 47 0.63 -16.31 -6.63
N ALA A 48 1.63 -16.64 -7.43
CA ALA A 48 2.82 -15.81 -7.58
C ALA A 48 2.53 -14.68 -8.59
N ALA A 49 2.80 -13.43 -8.22
CA ALA A 49 2.56 -12.27 -9.06
C ALA A 49 3.51 -11.12 -8.69
N ALA A 50 3.74 -10.22 -9.64
CA ALA A 50 4.39 -8.94 -9.44
C ALA A 50 3.41 -7.78 -9.74
N ALA A 51 3.62 -6.66 -9.07
CA ALA A 51 2.95 -5.41 -9.40
C ALA A 51 3.37 -4.96 -10.81
N GLY A 52 2.40 -4.56 -11.60
CA GLY A 52 2.53 -4.28 -13.04
C GLY A 52 2.04 -5.43 -13.91
N ASP A 53 1.95 -6.66 -13.39
CA ASP A 53 1.60 -7.83 -14.19
C ASP A 53 0.21 -7.71 -14.81
N PRO A 54 0.08 -8.02 -16.11
CA PRO A 54 -1.22 -8.10 -16.75
C PRO A 54 -1.98 -9.34 -16.28
N TYR A 55 -3.29 -9.23 -16.17
CA TYR A 55 -4.17 -10.36 -15.91
C TYR A 55 -5.41 -10.31 -16.79
N VAL A 56 -6.05 -11.48 -16.95
CA VAL A 56 -7.33 -11.62 -17.66
C VAL A 56 -8.35 -12.21 -16.70
N VAL A 57 -9.57 -11.68 -16.75
CA VAL A 57 -10.71 -12.17 -15.98
C VAL A 57 -11.75 -12.72 -16.93
N ARG A 58 -12.14 -13.96 -16.70
CA ARG A 58 -13.18 -14.68 -17.44
C ARG A 58 -14.35 -15.00 -16.53
N ASP A 59 -15.47 -15.37 -17.13
CA ASP A 59 -16.60 -15.89 -16.38
C ASP A 59 -16.25 -17.22 -15.70
N THR A 60 -17.13 -17.68 -14.80
CA THR A 60 -16.87 -18.88 -13.99
C THR A 60 -16.73 -20.15 -14.81
N SER A 61 -17.33 -20.19 -16.01
CA SER A 61 -17.20 -21.31 -16.97
C SER A 61 -15.92 -21.25 -17.83
N ALA A 62 -15.13 -20.18 -17.70
CA ALA A 62 -13.97 -19.88 -18.53
C ALA A 62 -14.28 -19.73 -20.04
N GLN A 63 -15.54 -19.64 -20.46
CA GLN A 63 -15.92 -19.57 -21.87
C GLN A 63 -15.85 -18.14 -22.41
N ARG A 64 -16.04 -17.13 -21.56
CA ARG A 64 -16.17 -15.73 -21.95
C ARG A 64 -15.23 -14.83 -21.18
N THR A 65 -14.42 -14.05 -21.91
CA THR A 65 -13.63 -12.97 -21.32
C THR A 65 -14.55 -11.84 -20.84
N ILE A 66 -14.41 -11.46 -19.57
CA ILE A 66 -15.11 -10.34 -18.95
C ILE A 66 -14.28 -9.06 -19.11
N GLY A 67 -12.98 -9.17 -18.90
CA GLY A 67 -12.04 -8.06 -18.99
C GLY A 67 -10.64 -8.47 -18.57
N GLY A 68 -9.83 -7.49 -18.18
CA GLY A 68 -8.47 -7.68 -17.69
C GLY A 68 -7.97 -6.41 -17.03
N GLY A 69 -6.71 -6.40 -16.61
CA GLY A 69 -6.11 -5.25 -15.96
C GLY A 69 -4.66 -5.50 -15.59
N ARG A 70 -4.15 -4.67 -14.68
CA ARG A 70 -2.82 -4.83 -14.09
C ARG A 70 -2.93 -4.93 -12.58
N LEU A 71 -2.12 -5.81 -11.99
CA LEU A 71 -1.99 -5.89 -10.54
C LEU A 71 -1.19 -4.68 -10.07
N ILE A 72 -1.70 -3.89 -9.12
CA ILE A 72 -1.02 -2.69 -8.62
C ILE A 72 -0.64 -2.80 -7.15
N ASP A 73 -1.38 -3.59 -6.37
CA ASP A 73 -1.13 -3.81 -4.95
C ASP A 73 -1.41 -5.29 -4.61
N LEU A 74 -0.38 -5.97 -4.11
CA LEU A 74 -0.42 -7.40 -3.75
C LEU A 74 -0.72 -7.64 -2.27
N ARG A 75 -0.82 -6.59 -1.46
CA ARG A 75 -0.97 -6.61 0.00
C ARG A 75 -2.22 -5.86 0.46
N ALA A 76 -3.25 -5.84 -0.39
CA ALA A 76 -4.50 -5.15 -0.10
C ALA A 76 -5.15 -5.66 1.20
N PRO A 77 -5.53 -4.77 2.15
CA PRO A 77 -6.12 -5.19 3.41
C PRO A 77 -7.55 -5.72 3.20
N SER A 78 -7.98 -6.61 4.10
CA SER A 78 -9.34 -7.17 4.07
C SER A 78 -10.41 -6.21 4.60
N ARG A 79 -10.02 -5.26 5.47
CA ARG A 79 -10.89 -4.24 6.08
C ARG A 79 -10.38 -2.84 5.75
N LYS A 80 -11.25 -1.84 5.89
CA LYS A 80 -10.94 -0.42 5.62
C LYS A 80 -10.41 -0.15 4.19
N ARG A 81 -10.70 -1.03 3.23
CA ARG A 81 -10.24 -0.91 1.84
C ARG A 81 -10.76 0.33 1.07
N ARG A 82 -11.79 1.00 1.60
CA ARG A 82 -12.43 2.20 1.00
C ARG A 82 -12.14 3.49 1.78
N THR A 83 -11.25 3.47 2.77
CA THR A 83 -10.89 4.71 3.49
C THR A 83 -10.18 5.68 2.54
N PRO A 84 -10.34 7.00 2.71
CA PRO A 84 -9.68 7.99 1.84
C PRO A 84 -8.17 7.76 1.72
N ASP A 85 -7.48 7.57 2.85
CA ASP A 85 -6.03 7.30 2.89
C ASP A 85 -5.67 6.07 2.06
N ARG A 86 -6.53 5.04 2.09
CA ARG A 86 -6.28 3.80 1.38
C ARG A 86 -6.47 3.97 -0.13
N LEU A 87 -7.45 4.75 -0.56
CA LEU A 87 -7.65 5.05 -1.97
C LEU A 87 -6.45 5.83 -2.53
N ILE A 88 -5.92 6.80 -1.78
CA ILE A 88 -4.71 7.55 -2.15
C ILE A 88 -3.50 6.61 -2.25
N GLN A 89 -3.30 5.70 -1.29
CA GLN A 89 -2.23 4.70 -1.38
C GLN A 89 -2.36 3.82 -2.63
N ILE A 90 -3.57 3.43 -3.02
CA ILE A 90 -3.76 2.61 -4.23
C ILE A 90 -3.39 3.42 -5.49
N GLU A 91 -3.63 4.73 -5.52
CA GLU A 91 -3.11 5.60 -6.59
C GLU A 91 -1.59 5.60 -6.61
N ALA A 92 -0.93 5.74 -5.45
CA ALA A 92 0.53 5.70 -5.35
C ALA A 92 1.11 4.35 -5.81
N TYR A 93 0.48 3.23 -5.43
CA TYR A 93 0.86 1.90 -5.90
C TYR A 93 0.68 1.70 -7.42
N ALA A 94 -0.27 2.41 -8.04
CA ALA A 94 -0.52 2.35 -9.48
C ALA A 94 0.54 3.07 -10.32
N VAL A 95 1.40 3.90 -9.70
CA VAL A 95 2.48 4.62 -10.39
C VAL A 95 3.54 3.62 -10.90
N PRO A 96 3.79 3.51 -12.22
CA PRO A 96 4.72 2.49 -12.73
C PRO A 96 6.18 2.70 -12.30
N ASP A 97 6.62 3.95 -12.24
CA ASP A 97 7.99 4.29 -11.84
C ASP A 97 8.20 4.03 -10.33
N PRO A 98 9.22 3.24 -9.92
CA PRO A 98 9.44 2.92 -8.52
C PRO A 98 9.78 4.12 -7.63
N GLU A 99 10.58 5.08 -8.10
CA GLU A 99 10.96 6.26 -7.30
C GLU A 99 9.74 7.15 -7.03
N ALA A 100 8.96 7.43 -8.07
CA ALA A 100 7.72 8.19 -7.97
C ALA A 100 6.67 7.48 -7.09
N ALA A 101 6.57 6.14 -7.19
CA ALA A 101 5.67 5.36 -6.35
C ALA A 101 6.08 5.42 -4.87
N VAL A 102 7.37 5.25 -4.54
CA VAL A 102 7.87 5.36 -3.17
C VAL A 102 7.62 6.76 -2.62
N THR A 103 7.89 7.79 -3.40
CA THR A 103 7.65 9.19 -3.01
C THR A 103 6.18 9.41 -2.67
N ALA A 104 5.26 9.03 -3.57
CA ALA A 104 3.82 9.18 -3.36
C ALA A 104 3.30 8.35 -2.16
N LEU A 105 3.87 7.18 -1.91
CA LEU A 105 3.53 6.35 -0.74
C LEU A 105 3.98 7.00 0.58
N LEU A 106 5.16 7.64 0.60
CA LEU A 106 5.68 8.33 1.78
C LEU A 106 4.99 9.68 2.05
N ASP A 107 4.42 10.31 1.02
CA ASP A 107 3.60 11.52 1.15
C ASP A 107 2.18 11.23 1.68
N THR A 108 1.80 9.96 1.73
CA THR A 108 0.49 9.52 2.23
C THR A 108 0.63 8.87 3.61
N PRO A 109 -0.32 9.06 4.55
CA PRO A 109 -0.32 8.30 5.80
C PRO A 109 -0.18 6.79 5.54
N PRO A 110 0.66 6.06 6.29
CA PRO A 110 1.27 6.46 7.56
C PRO A 110 2.68 7.10 7.45
N HIS A 111 3.08 7.59 6.28
CA HIS A 111 4.38 8.25 6.03
C HIS A 111 5.63 7.38 6.23
N TYR A 112 5.44 6.06 6.29
CA TYR A 112 6.52 5.08 6.24
C TYR A 112 6.14 3.91 5.34
N LEU A 113 7.14 3.23 4.79
CA LEU A 113 6.97 2.11 3.87
C LEU A 113 7.85 0.93 4.30
N ASP A 114 7.33 -0.29 4.24
CA ASP A 114 8.17 -1.50 4.24
C ASP A 114 8.81 -1.65 2.86
N LEU A 115 10.05 -1.17 2.72
CA LEU A 115 10.76 -1.15 1.44
C LEU A 115 11.06 -2.56 0.94
N GLY A 116 11.30 -3.50 1.85
CA GLY A 116 11.57 -4.90 1.48
C GLY A 116 10.33 -5.57 0.86
N SER A 117 9.15 -5.32 1.41
CA SER A 117 7.89 -5.78 0.81
C SER A 117 7.60 -5.09 -0.52
N PHE A 118 7.80 -3.77 -0.61
CA PHE A 118 7.62 -3.02 -1.86
C PHE A 118 8.52 -3.54 -2.98
N ALA A 119 9.82 -3.73 -2.69
CA ALA A 119 10.79 -4.24 -3.64
C ALA A 119 10.43 -5.66 -4.11
N ARG A 120 10.05 -6.56 -3.19
CA ARG A 120 9.60 -7.92 -3.55
C ARG A 120 8.37 -7.90 -4.46
N ASP A 121 7.38 -7.08 -4.12
CA ASP A 121 6.12 -7.02 -4.87
C ASP A 121 6.35 -6.47 -6.29
N ARG A 122 7.38 -5.63 -6.50
CA ARG A 122 7.78 -5.11 -7.81
C ARG A 122 8.91 -5.89 -8.49
N ALA A 123 9.33 -7.02 -7.92
CA ALA A 123 10.45 -7.82 -8.39
C ALA A 123 11.75 -7.02 -8.59
N LEU A 124 12.00 -6.03 -7.73
CA LEU A 124 13.23 -5.22 -7.75
C LEU A 124 14.39 -5.99 -7.13
N GLY A 125 15.56 -5.93 -7.78
CA GLY A 125 16.81 -6.45 -7.26
C GLY A 125 17.36 -5.65 -6.08
N SER A 126 18.39 -6.20 -5.42
CA SER A 126 19.10 -5.50 -4.32
C SER A 126 19.65 -4.16 -4.76
N ASP A 127 20.24 -4.11 -5.97
CA ASP A 127 20.93 -2.93 -6.48
C ASP A 127 19.94 -1.84 -6.91
N GLU A 128 18.76 -2.22 -7.40
CA GLU A 128 17.65 -1.29 -7.65
C GLU A 128 17.09 -0.74 -6.34
N THR A 129 16.89 -1.62 -5.36
CA THR A 129 16.38 -1.22 -4.04
C THR A 129 17.35 -0.27 -3.33
N GLN A 130 18.66 -0.53 -3.41
CA GLN A 130 19.67 0.35 -2.84
C GLN A 130 19.71 1.70 -3.57
N ARG A 131 19.59 1.70 -4.91
CA ARG A 131 19.47 2.94 -5.68
C ARG A 131 18.28 3.80 -5.24
N LEU A 132 17.13 3.21 -4.93
CA LEU A 132 15.98 3.95 -4.37
C LEU A 132 16.29 4.62 -3.04
N VAL A 133 17.04 3.94 -2.17
CA VAL A 133 17.47 4.51 -0.88
C VAL A 133 18.41 5.69 -1.11
N ASP A 134 19.38 5.53 -2.01
CA ASP A 134 20.41 6.54 -2.26
C ASP A 134 19.84 7.76 -3.01
N SER A 135 18.99 7.55 -4.02
CA SER A 135 18.45 8.63 -4.86
C SER A 135 17.43 9.50 -4.11
N LEU A 136 16.59 8.88 -3.29
CA LEU A 136 15.59 9.58 -2.48
C LEU A 136 16.11 9.99 -1.10
N GLY A 137 17.33 9.60 -0.75
CA GLY A 137 17.95 9.87 0.55
C GLY A 137 17.17 9.27 1.73
N LEU A 138 16.57 8.10 1.55
CA LEU A 138 15.61 7.54 2.50
C LEU A 138 16.22 7.27 3.87
N VAL A 139 15.49 7.64 4.93
CA VAL A 139 15.86 7.29 6.30
C VAL A 139 15.44 5.85 6.57
N CYS A 140 16.43 4.98 6.77
CA CYS A 140 16.24 3.55 6.97
C CYS A 140 16.14 3.17 8.45
N ILE A 141 15.05 2.50 8.83
CA ILE A 141 14.79 2.00 10.18
C ILE A 141 14.62 0.47 10.10
N PRO A 142 15.65 -0.32 10.43
CA PRO A 142 15.54 -1.78 10.48
C PRO A 142 14.77 -2.21 11.73
N VAL A 143 13.67 -2.94 11.55
CA VAL A 143 12.86 -3.52 12.63
C VAL A 143 12.74 -5.02 12.40
N ARG A 144 13.47 -5.80 13.21
CA ARG A 144 13.57 -7.27 13.07
C ARG A 144 14.06 -7.67 11.66
N LYS A 145 13.15 -8.18 10.81
CA LYS A 145 13.43 -8.61 9.43
C LYS A 145 12.86 -7.64 8.37
N THR A 146 12.30 -6.52 8.82
CA THR A 146 11.63 -5.54 7.97
C THR A 146 12.45 -4.26 7.92
N LEU A 147 12.65 -3.71 6.74
CA LEU A 147 13.29 -2.41 6.54
C LEU A 147 12.21 -1.36 6.30
N PHE A 148 11.92 -0.55 7.31
CA PHE A 148 11.05 0.59 7.14
C PHE A 148 11.84 1.78 6.63
N VAL A 149 11.23 2.57 5.75
CA VAL A 149 11.81 3.80 5.22
C VAL A 149 10.87 4.98 5.40
N LEU A 150 11.46 6.16 5.59
CA LEU A 150 10.79 7.45 5.63
C LEU A 150 11.51 8.44 4.73
N SER A 151 10.80 9.49 4.30
CA SER A 151 11.45 10.62 3.63
C SER A 151 12.26 11.43 4.65
N PRO A 152 13.37 12.08 4.24
CA PRO A 152 14.14 12.98 5.12
C PRO A 152 13.29 14.08 5.75
N ALA A 153 12.36 14.64 4.98
CA ALA A 153 11.46 15.69 5.44
C ALA A 153 10.53 15.18 6.55
N CYS A 154 9.90 14.02 6.35
CA CYS A 154 9.05 13.38 7.36
C CYS A 154 9.84 13.06 8.64
N TRP A 155 11.04 12.49 8.51
CA TRP A 155 11.89 12.19 9.66
C TRP A 155 12.27 13.44 10.46
N MET A 156 12.61 14.53 9.76
CA MET A 156 12.91 15.81 10.41
C MET A 156 11.69 16.35 11.17
N GLN A 157 10.52 16.35 10.54
CA GLN A 157 9.27 16.81 11.16
C GLN A 157 8.92 15.96 12.39
N PHE A 158 9.07 14.64 12.30
CA PHE A 158 8.88 13.72 13.42
C PHE A 158 9.76 14.09 14.61
N ARG A 159 11.07 14.32 14.38
CA ARG A 159 12.00 14.67 15.46
C ARG A 159 11.68 16.02 16.09
N LEU A 160 11.31 17.01 15.28
CA LEU A 160 10.92 18.33 15.77
C LEU A 160 9.63 18.25 16.60
N GLY A 161 8.63 17.51 16.11
CA GLY A 161 7.37 17.26 16.82
C GLY A 161 7.60 16.51 18.13
N LEU A 162 8.46 15.50 18.15
CA LEU A 162 8.85 14.76 19.35
C LEU A 162 9.47 15.68 20.40
N ALA A 163 10.49 16.46 20.02
CA ALA A 163 11.16 17.38 20.92
C ALA A 163 10.22 18.46 21.46
N ALA A 164 9.35 19.02 20.60
CA ALA A 164 8.37 20.01 20.99
C ALA A 164 7.36 19.47 22.00
N ASN A 165 6.79 18.28 21.75
CA ASN A 165 5.85 17.62 22.66
C ASN A 165 6.49 17.33 24.03
N LEU A 166 7.72 16.80 24.05
CA LEU A 166 8.44 16.54 25.29
C LEU A 166 8.74 17.83 26.06
N LYS A 167 9.14 18.91 25.36
CA LYS A 167 9.41 20.21 25.97
C LYS A 167 8.16 20.78 26.62
N THR A 168 7.02 20.77 25.91
CA THR A 168 5.74 21.23 26.45
C THR A 168 5.33 20.39 27.66
N PHE A 169 5.42 19.06 27.55
CA PHE A 169 5.04 18.16 28.66
C PHE A 169 5.83 18.41 29.95
N HIS A 170 7.17 18.57 29.85
CA HIS A 170 8.00 18.84 31.03
C HIS A 170 7.81 20.25 31.59
N ALA A 171 7.47 21.24 30.76
CA ALA A 171 7.13 22.58 31.23
C ALA A 171 5.81 22.57 32.03
N ASP A 172 4.81 21.81 31.56
CA ASP A 172 3.50 21.71 32.21
C ASP A 172 3.52 20.77 33.43
N ASN A 173 4.49 19.86 33.54
CA ASN A 173 4.57 18.84 34.59
C ASN A 173 6.01 18.69 35.13
N PRO A 174 6.56 19.69 35.82
CA PRO A 174 7.95 19.70 36.28
C PRO A 174 8.28 18.60 37.29
N ASP A 175 7.28 18.13 38.06
CA ASP A 175 7.44 17.09 39.09
C ASP A 175 7.37 15.67 38.51
N LEU A 176 7.01 15.51 37.24
CA LEU A 176 6.91 14.20 36.59
C LEU A 176 8.23 13.87 35.86
N PRO A 177 8.72 12.62 35.98
CA PRO A 177 9.96 12.20 35.32
C PRO A 177 9.85 12.06 33.80
N GLY A 178 8.63 12.05 33.25
CA GLY A 178 8.40 12.00 31.80
C GLY A 178 6.99 11.54 31.41
N ILE A 179 6.77 11.47 30.10
CA ILE A 179 5.53 10.99 29.48
C ILE A 179 5.66 9.50 29.11
N GLY A 180 4.59 8.73 29.31
CA GLY A 180 4.56 7.32 28.89
C GLY A 180 4.67 7.17 27.38
N MET A 181 5.47 6.21 26.91
CA MET A 181 5.78 6.02 25.48
C MET A 181 4.54 5.93 24.58
N GLU A 182 3.51 5.16 24.97
CA GLU A 182 2.31 5.02 24.15
C GLU A 182 1.50 6.32 24.06
N ARG A 183 1.46 7.10 25.15
CA ARG A 183 0.80 8.40 25.17
C ARG A 183 1.53 9.38 24.25
N LEU A 184 2.85 9.38 24.29
CA LEU A 184 3.68 10.19 23.40
C LEU A 184 3.49 9.78 21.95
N ARG A 185 3.50 8.48 21.65
CA ARG A 185 3.31 7.95 20.29
C ARG A 185 2.00 8.41 19.65
N LEU A 186 0.91 8.44 20.43
CA LEU A 186 -0.40 8.90 19.95
C LEU A 186 -0.47 10.40 19.65
N GLN A 187 0.48 11.21 20.17
CA GLN A 187 0.61 12.65 19.94
C GLN A 187 1.54 13.00 18.78
N LEU A 188 2.18 11.99 18.15
CA LEU A 188 3.13 12.18 17.06
C LEU A 188 2.54 11.77 15.71
N ASP A 189 3.10 12.35 14.66
CA ASP A 189 2.87 11.96 13.29
C ASP A 189 4.20 11.96 12.53
N PRO A 190 4.63 10.83 11.92
CA PRO A 190 4.02 9.51 11.97
C PRO A 190 4.03 8.88 13.37
N ARG A 191 3.08 7.97 13.60
CA ARG A 191 2.96 7.18 14.84
C ARG A 191 3.91 5.98 14.81
N LEU A 192 5.21 6.24 14.97
CA LEU A 192 6.29 5.23 14.98
C LEU A 192 6.33 4.39 16.26
#